data_AF-A0A6G8U4C4-F1
#
_entry.id   AF-A0A6G8U4C4-F1
#
_cell.length_a   1.000
_cell.length_b   1.000
_cell.length_c   1.000
_cell.angle_alpha   90.00
_cell.angle_beta   90.00
_cell.angle_gamma   90.00
#
_symmetry.space_group_name_H-M   'P 1'
#
loop_
_entity.id
_entity.type
_entity.pdbx_description
1 polymer ?
#
loop_
_entity_poly.entity_id
_entity_poly.type
_entity_poly.pdbx_seq_one_letter_code
_entity_poly.pdbx_strand_id
1 'polypeptide(L)'
;MPTNIRKDDIRDLLAVFSAAIELDQLRVDVLPAEAFHYHYSDNMWRIWRRCHLEYVSLLLSTVEEIRPATLEKLTRIATQYDPKVVGERLIDLFGSAASGSVPRANVATAALFFEWLITELQGQSEENSLGQDARTLMMRWLRFTDPLQIAEDPECGYKRFLAAYRAS
;
A
#
# COMPACT_ATOMS: atom_id res chain seq x y z
N MET A 1 -17.83 -20.42 3.27
CA MET A 1 -16.95 -20.57 2.09
C MET A 1 -16.20 -19.27 1.93
N PRO A 2 -14.86 -19.26 2.00
CA PRO A 2 -14.11 -18.03 1.71
C PRO A 2 -14.38 -17.62 0.26
N THR A 3 -14.76 -16.36 0.06
CA THR A 3 -14.96 -15.78 -1.27
C THR A 3 -13.61 -15.52 -1.92
N ASN A 4 -13.42 -15.99 -3.14
CA ASN A 4 -12.20 -15.73 -3.91
C ASN A 4 -12.10 -14.25 -4.27
N ILE A 5 -10.87 -13.72 -4.20
CA ILE A 5 -10.54 -12.38 -4.67
C ILE A 5 -10.78 -12.31 -6.18
N ARG A 6 -11.37 -11.19 -6.61
CA ARG A 6 -11.65 -10.85 -8.00
C ARG A 6 -10.86 -9.61 -8.41
N LYS A 7 -10.80 -9.35 -9.72
CA LYS A 7 -10.21 -8.12 -10.27
C LYS A 7 -10.83 -6.85 -9.66
N ASP A 8 -12.14 -6.84 -9.44
CA ASP A 8 -12.82 -5.70 -8.81
C ASP A 8 -12.37 -5.48 -7.37
N ASP A 9 -12.07 -6.55 -6.62
CA ASP A 9 -11.52 -6.39 -5.26
C ASP A 9 -10.12 -5.77 -5.30
N ILE A 10 -9.30 -6.10 -6.32
CA ILE A 10 -7.99 -5.46 -6.54
C ILE A 10 -8.16 -3.98 -6.90
N ARG A 11 -9.15 -3.64 -7.74
CA ARG A 11 -9.48 -2.24 -8.03
C ARG A 11 -9.86 -1.49 -6.77
N ASP A 12 -10.73 -2.07 -5.95
CA ASP A 12 -11.17 -1.48 -4.69
C ASP A 12 -9.97 -1.22 -3.76
N LEU A 13 -9.08 -2.19 -3.60
CA LEU A 13 -7.86 -2.05 -2.79
C LEU A 13 -7.00 -0.87 -3.27
N LEU A 14 -6.70 -0.82 -4.58
CA LEU A 14 -5.87 0.22 -5.17
C LEU A 14 -6.54 1.60 -5.12
N ALA A 15 -7.85 1.68 -5.36
CA ALA A 15 -8.61 2.92 -5.32
C ALA A 15 -8.70 3.47 -3.89
N VAL A 16 -8.97 2.61 -2.90
CA VAL A 16 -8.96 2.99 -1.48
C VAL A 16 -7.59 3.46 -1.05
N PHE A 17 -6.51 2.80 -1.51
CA PHE A 17 -5.15 3.24 -1.22
C PHE A 17 -4.83 4.61 -1.82
N SER A 18 -5.19 4.84 -3.08
CA SER A 18 -5.05 6.14 -3.73
C SER A 18 -5.77 7.24 -2.95
N ALA A 19 -7.04 7.00 -2.59
CA ALA A 19 -7.84 7.94 -1.81
C ALA A 19 -7.24 8.20 -0.41
N ALA A 20 -6.66 7.18 0.23
CA ALA A 20 -5.98 7.35 1.51
C ALA A 20 -4.73 8.25 1.36
N ILE A 21 -3.94 8.08 0.30
CA ILE A 21 -2.76 8.93 0.02
C ILE A 21 -3.19 10.37 -0.24
N GLU A 22 -4.25 10.60 -1.02
CA GLU A 22 -4.79 11.94 -1.26
C GLU A 22 -5.25 12.61 0.04
N LEU A 23 -5.98 11.87 0.88
CA LEU A 23 -6.41 12.37 2.18
C LEU A 23 -5.23 12.69 3.11
N ASP A 24 -4.17 11.86 3.07
CA ASP A 24 -2.93 12.13 3.80
C ASP A 24 -2.23 13.39 3.27
N GLN A 25 -2.19 13.61 1.95
CA GLN A 25 -1.66 14.84 1.36
C GLN A 25 -2.44 16.08 1.84
N LEU A 26 -3.77 16.02 1.88
CA LEU A 26 -4.60 17.13 2.41
C LEU A 26 -4.28 17.46 3.86
N ARG A 27 -4.01 16.43 4.70
CA ARG A 27 -3.59 16.63 6.10
C ARG A 27 -2.21 17.28 6.18
N VAL A 28 -1.31 16.92 5.28
CA VAL A 28 0.05 17.47 5.22
C VAL A 28 0.05 18.91 4.71
N ASP A 29 -0.83 19.24 3.77
CA ASP A 29 -0.93 20.58 3.17
C ASP A 29 -1.30 21.67 4.17
N VAL A 30 -1.98 21.30 5.26
CA VAL A 30 -2.35 22.23 6.33
C VAL A 30 -1.30 22.30 7.45
N LEU A 31 -0.21 21.53 7.36
CA LEU A 31 0.84 21.57 8.37
C LEU A 31 1.75 22.78 8.20
N PRO A 32 2.20 23.38 9.31
CA PRO A 32 3.17 24.47 9.25
C PRO A 32 4.56 23.91 8.88
N ALA A 33 5.43 24.77 8.31
CA ALA A 33 6.75 24.35 7.82
C ALA A 33 7.64 23.73 8.91
N GLU A 34 7.44 24.12 10.16
CA GLU A 34 8.14 23.63 11.35
C GLU A 34 7.75 22.20 11.72
N ALA A 35 6.68 21.65 11.14
CA ALA A 35 6.29 20.25 11.32
C ALA A 35 7.19 19.28 10.55
N PHE A 36 7.93 19.79 9.56
CA PHE A 36 8.81 19.00 8.72
C PHE A 36 10.23 19.02 9.28
N HIS A 37 10.89 17.87 9.27
CA HIS A 37 12.27 17.77 9.71
C HIS A 37 13.18 18.50 8.70
N TYR A 38 14.24 19.17 9.17
CA TYR A 38 15.10 20.00 8.31
C TYR A 38 15.83 19.22 7.21
N HIS A 39 16.01 17.91 7.37
CA HIS A 39 16.56 17.03 6.32
C HIS A 39 15.55 16.71 5.20
N TYR A 40 14.26 16.97 5.43
CA TYR A 40 13.20 16.70 4.48
C TYR A 40 12.48 17.98 4.07
N SER A 41 12.61 18.35 2.81
CA SER A 41 11.82 19.45 2.27
C SER A 41 10.36 19.02 2.07
N ASP A 42 9.42 19.93 2.32
CA ASP A 42 8.00 19.79 1.96
C ASP A 42 7.83 19.31 0.50
N ASN A 43 8.64 19.85 -0.41
CA ASN A 43 8.65 19.44 -1.81
C ASN A 43 8.97 17.95 -2.00
N MET A 44 9.90 17.39 -1.23
CA MET A 44 10.22 15.96 -1.31
C MET A 44 9.02 15.08 -0.94
N TRP A 45 8.26 15.48 0.09
CA TRP A 45 7.08 14.73 0.54
C TRP A 45 5.93 14.81 -0.46
N ARG A 46 5.72 15.97 -1.06
CA ARG A 46 4.75 16.16 -2.15
C ARG A 46 5.11 15.30 -3.37
N ILE A 47 6.39 15.32 -3.76
CA ILE A 47 6.89 14.48 -4.86
C ILE A 47 6.68 13.00 -4.53
N TRP A 48 6.98 12.58 -3.31
CA TRP A 48 6.82 11.18 -2.89
C TRP A 48 5.39 10.68 -3.04
N ARG A 49 4.40 11.42 -2.52
CA ARG A 49 2.97 11.07 -2.67
C ARG A 49 2.53 11.10 -4.13
N ARG A 50 2.97 12.10 -4.90
CA ARG A 50 2.67 12.18 -6.33
C ARG A 50 3.19 10.95 -7.09
N CYS A 51 4.43 10.53 -6.86
CA CYS A 51 4.99 9.33 -7.49
C CYS A 51 4.19 8.07 -7.14
N HIS A 52 3.71 7.94 -5.90
CA HIS A 52 2.84 6.83 -5.51
C HIS A 52 1.50 6.88 -6.25
N LEU A 53 0.85 8.04 -6.30
CA LEU A 53 -0.43 8.20 -7.01
C LEU A 53 -0.30 7.90 -8.50
N GLU A 54 0.75 8.40 -9.16
CA GLU A 54 1.04 8.09 -10.57
C GLU A 54 1.23 6.58 -10.78
N TYR A 55 1.95 5.92 -9.88
CA TYR A 55 2.19 4.48 -9.96
C TYR A 55 0.93 3.65 -9.68
N VAL A 56 0.13 4.01 -8.66
CA VAL A 56 -1.15 3.35 -8.38
C VAL A 56 -2.13 3.53 -9.54
N SER A 57 -2.15 4.70 -10.18
CA SER A 57 -2.93 4.95 -11.40
C SER A 57 -2.50 4.04 -12.57
N LEU A 58 -1.21 3.76 -12.72
CA LEU A 58 -0.70 2.79 -13.69
C LEU A 58 -1.19 1.37 -13.38
N LEU A 59 -1.17 0.95 -12.11
CA LEU A 59 -1.67 -0.37 -11.75
C LEU A 59 -3.18 -0.47 -12.00
N LEU A 60 -3.95 0.55 -11.64
CA LEU A 60 -5.40 0.60 -11.90
C LEU A 60 -5.74 0.41 -13.38
N SER A 61 -4.97 1.01 -14.30
CA SER A 61 -5.21 0.89 -15.74
C SER A 61 -4.87 -0.49 -16.32
N THR A 62 -4.15 -1.33 -15.57
CA THR A 62 -3.67 -2.65 -16.01
C THR A 62 -4.21 -3.81 -15.18
N VAL A 63 -5.20 -3.58 -14.29
CA VAL A 63 -5.83 -4.64 -13.47
C VAL A 63 -6.42 -5.77 -14.32
N GLU A 64 -6.88 -5.48 -15.54
CA GLU A 64 -7.43 -6.51 -16.43
C GLU A 64 -6.39 -7.53 -16.90
N GLU A 65 -5.10 -7.25 -16.81
CA GLU A 65 -4.04 -8.18 -17.17
C GLU A 65 -3.81 -9.26 -16.10
N ILE A 66 -4.36 -9.09 -14.90
CA ILE A 66 -4.20 -10.06 -13.81
C ILE A 66 -4.88 -11.37 -14.20
N ARG A 67 -4.08 -12.45 -14.23
CA ARG A 67 -4.55 -13.79 -14.57
C ARG A 67 -5.32 -14.43 -13.42
N PRO A 68 -6.31 -15.31 -13.68
CA PRO A 68 -7.03 -16.03 -12.64
C PRO A 68 -6.13 -16.76 -11.62
N ALA A 69 -5.06 -17.40 -12.10
CA ALA A 69 -4.09 -18.08 -11.23
C ALA A 69 -3.38 -17.13 -10.24
N THR A 70 -3.19 -15.86 -10.60
CA THR A 70 -2.65 -14.84 -9.70
C THR A 70 -3.68 -14.48 -8.62
N LEU A 71 -4.96 -14.31 -8.99
CA LEU A 71 -6.04 -14.05 -8.04
C LEU A 71 -6.26 -15.19 -7.04
N GLU A 72 -6.14 -16.44 -7.48
CA GLU A 72 -6.19 -17.62 -6.60
C GLU A 72 -5.06 -17.60 -5.57
N LYS A 73 -3.83 -17.27 -5.99
CA LYS A 73 -2.70 -17.13 -5.08
C LYS A 73 -2.89 -15.97 -4.10
N LEU A 74 -3.40 -14.82 -4.57
CA LEU A 74 -3.73 -13.70 -3.69
C LEU A 74 -4.82 -14.07 -2.68
N THR A 75 -5.82 -14.86 -3.09
CA THR A 75 -6.87 -15.38 -2.17
C THR A 75 -6.25 -16.22 -1.07
N ARG A 76 -5.30 -17.10 -1.45
CA ARG A 76 -4.57 -17.91 -0.50
C ARG A 76 -3.76 -17.05 0.47
N ILE A 77 -3.00 -16.08 -0.04
CA ILE A 77 -2.23 -15.15 0.78
C ILE A 77 -3.14 -14.40 1.76
N ALA A 78 -4.25 -13.84 1.28
CA ALA A 78 -5.18 -13.09 2.12
C ALA A 78 -5.77 -13.91 3.27
N THR A 79 -5.92 -15.22 3.10
CA THR A 79 -6.57 -16.10 4.09
C THR A 79 -5.60 -16.85 5.00
N GLN A 80 -4.31 -16.89 4.65
CA GLN A 80 -3.29 -17.69 5.34
C GLN A 80 -2.12 -16.88 5.90
N TYR A 81 -1.96 -15.61 5.53
CA TYR A 81 -0.88 -14.76 6.01
C TYR A 81 -1.43 -13.69 6.94
N ASP A 82 -0.65 -13.27 7.93
CA ASP A 82 -0.98 -12.10 8.74
C ASP A 82 -1.17 -10.89 7.82
N PRO A 83 -2.36 -10.25 7.80
CA PRO A 83 -2.61 -9.07 6.99
C PRO A 83 -1.57 -7.95 7.22
N LYS A 84 -1.01 -7.84 8.41
CA LYS A 84 0.03 -6.85 8.73
C LYS A 84 1.32 -7.13 7.96
N VAL A 85 1.77 -8.38 7.96
CA VAL A 85 2.99 -8.81 7.24
C VAL A 85 2.84 -8.61 5.73
N VAL A 86 1.67 -8.97 5.17
CA VAL A 86 1.39 -8.71 3.75
C VAL A 86 1.37 -7.22 3.46
N GLY A 87 0.76 -6.44 4.35
CA GLY A 87 0.69 -4.98 4.26
C GLY A 87 2.05 -4.29 4.23
N GLU A 88 2.95 -4.69 5.13
CA GLU A 88 4.33 -4.16 5.19
C GLU A 88 5.06 -4.42 3.86
N ARG A 89 5.01 -5.66 3.34
CA ARG A 89 5.62 -6.00 2.05
C ARG A 89 5.00 -5.26 0.87
N LEU A 90 3.68 -5.10 0.90
CA LEU A 90 2.95 -4.38 -0.14
C LEU A 90 3.36 -2.91 -0.19
N ILE A 91 3.49 -2.25 0.96
CA ILE A 91 3.96 -0.86 1.07
C ILE A 91 5.42 -0.71 0.62
N ASP A 92 6.30 -1.62 1.07
CA ASP A 92 7.71 -1.64 0.64
C ASP A 92 7.83 -1.73 -0.89
N LEU A 93 7.04 -2.62 -1.51
CA LEU A 93 7.03 -2.81 -2.95
C LEU A 93 6.46 -1.58 -3.69
N PHE A 94 5.41 -0.95 -3.16
CA PHE A 94 4.90 0.32 -3.70
C PHE A 94 5.97 1.41 -3.68
N GLY A 95 6.64 1.60 -2.55
CA GLY A 95 7.72 2.59 -2.41
C GLY A 95 8.88 2.29 -3.35
N SER A 96 9.23 1.02 -3.49
CA SER A 96 10.32 0.61 -4.36
C SER A 96 10.00 0.80 -5.85
N ALA A 97 8.76 0.50 -6.26
CA ALA A 97 8.31 0.71 -7.63
C ALA A 97 8.14 2.20 -7.96
N ALA A 98 7.58 3.00 -7.04
CA ALA A 98 7.39 4.44 -7.21
C ALA A 98 8.72 5.22 -7.25
N SER A 99 9.73 4.77 -6.49
CA SER A 99 11.09 5.33 -6.53
C SER A 99 11.93 4.86 -7.71
N GLY A 100 11.50 3.81 -8.43
CA GLY A 100 12.27 3.18 -9.50
C GLY A 100 13.45 2.33 -9.02
N SER A 101 13.47 1.93 -7.74
CA SER A 101 14.50 1.04 -7.18
C SER A 101 14.30 -0.43 -7.57
N VAL A 102 13.08 -0.82 -7.94
CA VAL A 102 12.80 -2.12 -8.58
C VAL A 102 12.81 -1.95 -10.11
N PRO A 103 13.40 -2.89 -10.88
CA PRO A 103 13.38 -2.83 -12.34
C PRO A 103 11.95 -2.71 -12.87
N ARG A 104 11.69 -1.67 -13.68
CA ARG A 104 10.34 -1.41 -14.21
C ARG A 104 9.72 -2.60 -14.93
N ALA A 105 10.52 -3.41 -15.62
CA ALA A 105 10.05 -4.62 -16.31
C ALA A 105 9.38 -5.64 -15.37
N ASN A 106 9.68 -5.62 -14.07
CA ASN A 106 9.13 -6.55 -13.10
C ASN A 106 7.85 -6.04 -12.44
N VAL A 107 7.52 -4.76 -12.60
CA VAL A 107 6.42 -4.09 -11.87
C VAL A 107 5.65 -3.11 -12.77
N ALA A 108 5.76 -3.25 -14.10
CA ALA A 108 5.17 -2.34 -15.08
C ALA A 108 3.64 -2.42 -15.16
N THR A 109 3.05 -3.53 -14.71
CA THR A 109 1.61 -3.79 -14.77
C THR A 109 1.13 -4.40 -13.45
N ALA A 110 -0.17 -4.33 -13.17
CA ALA A 110 -0.74 -4.91 -11.96
C ALA A 110 -0.46 -6.42 -11.87
N ALA A 111 -0.51 -7.14 -13.00
CA ALA A 111 -0.18 -8.56 -13.03
C ALA A 111 1.24 -8.83 -12.53
N LEU A 112 2.23 -8.11 -13.07
CA LEU A 112 3.63 -8.27 -12.70
C LEU A 112 3.89 -7.85 -11.25
N PHE A 113 3.30 -6.72 -10.82
CA PHE A 113 3.42 -6.23 -9.46
C PHE A 113 2.90 -7.25 -8.43
N PHE A 114 1.69 -7.80 -8.62
CA PHE A 114 1.15 -8.79 -7.68
C PHE A 114 1.86 -10.15 -7.77
N GLU A 115 2.38 -10.54 -8.94
CA GLU A 115 3.24 -11.73 -9.05
C GLU A 115 4.56 -11.56 -8.28
N TRP A 116 5.13 -10.35 -8.28
CA TRP A 116 6.30 -10.02 -7.48
C TRP A 116 6.00 -10.09 -5.98
N LEU A 117 4.91 -9.45 -5.53
CA LEU A 117 4.46 -9.52 -4.13
C LEU A 117 4.29 -10.98 -3.66
N ILE A 118 3.64 -11.80 -4.47
CA ILE A 118 3.47 -13.24 -4.19
C ILE A 118 4.84 -13.90 -4.00
N THR A 119 5.82 -13.56 -4.83
CA THR A 119 7.18 -14.14 -4.76
C THR A 119 7.91 -13.70 -3.50
N GLU A 120 7.78 -12.45 -3.06
CA GLU A 120 8.40 -11.97 -1.80
C GLU A 120 7.79 -12.59 -0.54
N LEU A 121 6.56 -13.08 -0.63
CA LEU A 121 5.87 -13.78 0.45
C LEU A 121 6.13 -15.30 0.44
N GLN A 122 6.61 -15.86 -0.67
CA GLN A 122 7.00 -17.28 -0.76
C GLN A 122 8.24 -17.54 0.12
N GLY A 123 7.99 -18.04 1.32
CA GLY A 123 9.04 -18.35 2.31
C GLY A 123 8.76 -17.80 3.70
N GLN A 124 7.72 -16.98 3.86
CA GLN A 124 7.23 -16.60 5.18
C GLN A 124 6.29 -17.68 5.73
N SER A 125 6.23 -17.81 7.06
CA SER A 125 5.38 -18.80 7.71
C SER A 125 3.91 -18.45 7.50
N GLU A 126 3.15 -19.39 6.96
CA GLU A 126 1.69 -19.31 6.91
C GLU A 126 1.15 -19.40 8.34
N GLU A 127 0.19 -18.54 8.68
CA GLU A 127 -0.54 -18.58 9.94
C GLU A 127 -1.82 -19.42 9.81
N ASN A 128 -2.38 -19.81 10.96
CA ASN A 128 -3.66 -20.50 10.99
C ASN A 128 -4.76 -19.63 10.37
N SER A 129 -5.60 -20.24 9.52
CA SER A 129 -6.68 -19.55 8.82
C SER A 129 -7.56 -18.74 9.78
N LEU A 130 -7.72 -17.45 9.49
CA LEU A 130 -8.48 -16.52 10.32
C LEU A 130 -10.01 -16.71 10.21
N GLY A 131 -10.49 -17.64 9.38
CA GLY A 131 -11.92 -17.94 9.22
C GLY A 131 -12.77 -16.80 8.61
N GLN A 132 -12.14 -15.71 8.17
CA GLN A 132 -12.79 -14.56 7.54
C GLN A 132 -12.71 -14.64 6.01
N ASP A 133 -13.53 -13.85 5.32
CA ASP A 133 -13.49 -13.79 3.86
C ASP A 133 -12.21 -13.09 3.35
N ALA A 134 -11.69 -13.55 2.20
CA ALA A 134 -10.42 -13.10 1.67
C ALA A 134 -10.42 -11.61 1.32
N ARG A 135 -11.55 -11.07 0.85
CA ARG A 135 -11.69 -9.65 0.53
C ARG A 135 -11.55 -8.79 1.78
N THR A 136 -12.27 -9.11 2.86
CA THR A 136 -12.15 -8.39 4.14
C THR A 136 -10.74 -8.43 4.69
N LEU A 137 -10.06 -9.58 4.60
CA LEU A 137 -8.67 -9.72 5.04
C LEU A 137 -7.71 -8.91 4.15
N MET A 138 -7.90 -8.95 2.83
CA MET A 138 -7.11 -8.17 1.88
C MET A 138 -7.23 -6.66 2.12
N MET A 139 -8.44 -6.17 2.41
CA MET A 139 -8.65 -4.75 2.71
C MET A 139 -7.96 -4.29 4.00
N ARG A 140 -7.44 -5.21 4.83
CA ARG A 140 -6.63 -4.88 6.00
C ARG A 140 -5.14 -4.78 5.72
N TRP A 141 -4.68 -5.12 4.52
CA TRP A 141 -3.27 -5.00 4.14
C TRP A 141 -2.82 -3.53 4.16
N LEU A 142 -3.69 -2.59 3.82
CA LEU A 142 -3.36 -1.18 3.72
C LEU A 142 -4.05 -0.37 4.82
N ARG A 143 -3.33 0.60 5.40
CA ARG A 143 -3.84 1.48 6.45
C ARG A 143 -4.43 2.75 5.85
N PHE A 144 -5.47 3.28 6.50
CA PHE A 144 -6.11 4.53 6.07
C PHE A 144 -5.49 5.80 6.69
N THR A 145 -5.02 5.73 7.94
CA THR A 145 -4.64 6.94 8.70
C THR A 145 -3.17 7.34 8.54
N ASP A 146 -2.37 6.51 7.88
CA ASP A 146 -0.98 6.77 7.48
C ASP A 146 -0.62 5.74 6.40
N PRO A 147 -1.11 5.93 5.16
CA PRO A 147 -1.06 4.89 4.12
C PRO A 147 0.37 4.57 3.67
N LEU A 148 1.27 5.55 3.74
CA LEU A 148 2.67 5.40 3.34
C LEU A 148 3.61 5.16 4.53
N GLN A 149 3.06 4.96 5.73
CA GLN A 149 3.83 4.77 6.97
C GLN A 149 4.85 5.90 7.24
N ILE A 150 4.59 7.10 6.71
CA ILE A 150 5.49 8.26 6.83
C ILE A 150 5.57 8.69 8.28
N ALA A 151 4.51 8.50 9.07
CA ALA A 151 4.59 8.79 10.48
C ALA A 151 5.60 7.88 11.16
N GLU A 152 5.81 6.64 10.72
CA GLU A 152 6.71 5.70 11.38
C GLU A 152 8.20 6.05 11.22
N ASP A 153 8.54 6.82 10.19
CA ASP A 153 9.90 7.29 9.94
C ASP A 153 10.42 8.14 11.12
N PRO A 154 11.53 7.72 11.78
CA PRO A 154 12.08 8.43 12.94
C PRO A 154 12.62 9.81 12.63
N GLU A 155 12.97 10.06 11.37
CA GLU A 155 13.42 11.35 10.87
C GLU A 155 12.24 12.23 10.43
N CYS A 156 11.02 11.70 10.49
CA CYS A 156 9.79 12.40 10.17
C CYS A 156 9.16 12.98 11.44
N GLY A 157 9.20 14.31 11.59
CA GLY A 157 8.57 15.06 12.71
C GLY A 157 7.05 14.91 12.83
N TYR A 158 6.43 14.13 11.92
CA TYR A 158 5.00 13.99 11.68
C TYR A 158 4.21 13.35 12.84
N LYS A 159 4.81 12.40 13.61
CA LYS A 159 4.11 11.75 14.74
C LYS A 159 3.56 12.75 15.77
N ARG A 160 4.27 13.85 16.00
CA ARG A 160 3.91 14.84 17.03
C ARG A 160 2.64 15.62 16.66
N PHE A 161 2.39 15.83 15.37
CA PHE A 161 1.24 16.62 14.89
C PHE A 161 -0.02 15.77 14.69
N LEU A 162 0.11 14.49 14.29
CA LEU A 162 -1.03 13.57 14.20
C LEU A 162 -1.70 13.30 15.56
N ALA A 163 -0.93 13.30 16.65
CA ALA A 163 -1.48 13.13 18.00
C ALA A 163 -2.32 14.34 18.45
N ALA A 164 -1.94 15.55 18.05
CA ALA A 164 -2.67 16.77 18.38
C ALA A 164 -4.01 16.89 17.62
N TYR A 165 -4.04 16.47 16.35
CA TYR A 165 -5.25 16.51 15.51
C TYR A 165 -6.32 15.48 15.90
N ARG A 166 -5.93 14.41 16.62
CA ARG A 166 -6.88 13.43 17.18
C ARG A 166 -7.50 13.88 18.52
N ALA A 167 -6.95 14.92 19.14
CA ALA A 167 -7.39 15.45 20.44
C ALA A 167 -8.30 16.69 20.32
N SER A 168 -8.58 17.13 19.09
CA SER A 168 -9.46 18.26 18.72
C SER A 168 -10.68 17.76 17.96
#